data_AF-W2D3D2-F1
#
_entry.id   AF-W2D3D2-F1
#
_cell.length_a   1.000
_cell.length_b   1.000
_cell.length_c   1.000
_cell.angle_alpha   90.00
_cell.angle_beta   90.00
_cell.angle_gamma   90.00
#
_symmetry.space_group_name_H-M   'P 1'
#
loop_
_entity.id
_entity.type
_entity.pdbx_description
1 polymer ?
#
loop_
_entity_poly.entity_id
_entity_poly.type
_entity_poly.pdbx_seq_one_letter_code
_entity_poly.pdbx_strand_id
1 'polypeptide(L)'
;MLLQLIVGEFDFELLRYPMNTIVGGAIVLLSAAIALGCARSAVCRWYTGVPLAVTLIVAFVVTGIIMGLTPQSTARPAEGTMHFTSRLGLDRMTRAWPFVLLYFLTLLSLGALFIRRLLHFQRSDYAFYLNHAGLWLLLFAAGLGAADMERFLMRVPEGEVEWRGTDSHGRVMQLPIAIELYDFSMEEYPPS
;
A
#
# COMPACT_ATOMS: atom_id res chain seq x y z
N MET A 1 -13.21 6.99 -11.10
CA MET A 1 -14.55 7.27 -10.52
C MET A 1 -15.63 6.44 -11.18
N LEU A 2 -15.77 6.42 -12.51
CA LEU A 2 -16.77 5.56 -13.17
C LEU A 2 -16.65 4.07 -12.76
N LEU A 3 -15.43 3.53 -12.75
CA LEU A 3 -15.17 2.15 -12.33
C LEU A 3 -15.59 1.87 -10.88
N GLN A 4 -15.35 2.82 -9.96
CA GLN A 4 -15.78 2.73 -8.57
C GLN A 4 -17.30 2.63 -8.44
N LEU A 5 -18.04 3.37 -9.27
CA LEU A 5 -19.50 3.39 -9.24
C LEU A 5 -20.12 2.12 -9.84
N ILE A 6 -19.44 1.46 -10.79
CA ILE A 6 -19.93 0.27 -11.48
C ILE A 6 -19.53 -1.02 -10.75
N VAL A 7 -18.26 -1.12 -10.33
CA VAL A 7 -17.67 -2.35 -9.77
C VAL A 7 -17.69 -2.35 -8.24
N GLY A 8 -17.73 -1.17 -7.62
CA GLY A 8 -17.60 -1.03 -6.17
C GLY A 8 -16.14 -0.95 -5.71
N GLU A 9 -15.91 -1.24 -4.43
CA GLU A 9 -14.60 -1.20 -3.79
C GLU A 9 -13.69 -2.37 -4.22
N PHE A 10 -12.39 -2.12 -4.30
CA PHE A 10 -11.39 -3.15 -4.55
C PHE A 10 -11.18 -3.99 -3.28
N ASP A 11 -11.29 -5.31 -3.42
CA ASP A 11 -11.04 -6.24 -2.34
C ASP A 11 -9.55 -6.64 -2.31
N PHE A 12 -8.85 -6.22 -1.26
CA PHE A 12 -7.43 -6.55 -1.07
C PHE A 12 -7.20 -8.00 -0.65
N GLU A 13 -8.21 -8.72 -0.14
CA GLU A 13 -8.06 -10.15 0.16
C GLU A 13 -7.77 -10.98 -1.10
N LEU A 14 -8.14 -10.47 -2.29
CA LEU A 14 -7.77 -11.08 -3.58
C LEU A 14 -6.26 -11.14 -3.80
N LEU A 15 -5.49 -10.30 -3.12
CA LEU A 15 -4.03 -10.27 -3.21
C LEU A 15 -3.34 -11.15 -2.16
N ARG A 16 -4.07 -11.79 -1.24
CA ARG A 16 -3.46 -12.64 -0.21
C ARG A 16 -2.67 -13.77 -0.84
N TYR A 17 -1.61 -14.23 -0.15
CA TYR A 17 -0.79 -15.35 -0.62
C TYR A 17 -1.69 -16.56 -1.01
N PRO A 18 -1.50 -17.15 -2.20
CA PRO A 18 -0.35 -17.01 -3.10
C PRO A 18 -0.48 -15.91 -4.18
N MET A 19 -1.58 -15.16 -4.21
CA MET A 19 -1.90 -14.30 -5.35
C MET A 19 -0.99 -13.08 -5.48
N ASN A 20 -0.57 -12.49 -4.36
CA ASN A 20 0.48 -11.46 -4.32
C ASN A 20 1.72 -11.83 -5.14
N THR A 21 2.18 -13.08 -5.10
CA THR A 21 3.39 -13.53 -5.80
C THR A 21 3.20 -13.53 -7.32
N ILE A 22 2.04 -14.00 -7.79
CA ILE A 22 1.70 -14.05 -9.21
C ILE A 22 1.51 -12.62 -9.75
N VAL A 23 0.76 -11.78 -9.03
CA VAL A 23 0.55 -10.37 -9.39
C VAL A 23 1.86 -9.60 -9.37
N GLY A 24 2.70 -9.82 -8.35
CA GLY A 24 4.03 -9.22 -8.25
C GLY A 24 4.95 -9.61 -9.41
N GLY A 25 4.97 -10.89 -9.76
CA GLY A 25 5.69 -11.38 -10.94
C GLY A 25 5.20 -10.70 -12.23
N ALA A 26 3.88 -10.59 -12.41
CA ALA A 26 3.28 -9.90 -13.56
C ALA A 26 3.68 -8.41 -13.62
N ILE A 27 3.70 -7.70 -12.50
CA ILE A 27 4.13 -6.29 -12.42
C ILE A 27 5.60 -6.14 -12.86
N VAL A 28 6.48 -7.03 -12.40
CA VAL A 28 7.91 -7.01 -12.77
C VAL A 28 8.06 -7.28 -14.27
N LEU A 29 7.40 -8.32 -14.79
CA LEU A 29 7.44 -8.66 -16.21
C LEU A 29 6.90 -7.54 -17.10
N LEU A 30 5.79 -6.91 -16.71
CA LEU A 30 5.21 -5.79 -17.44
C LEU A 30 6.14 -4.57 -17.42
N SER A 31 6.74 -4.25 -16.27
CA SER A 31 7.72 -3.17 -16.15
C SER A 31 8.95 -3.41 -17.02
N ALA A 32 9.45 -4.65 -17.08
CA ALA A 32 10.56 -5.03 -17.95
C ALA A 32 10.19 -4.95 -19.43
N ALA A 33 9.01 -5.45 -19.82
CA ALA A 33 8.52 -5.38 -21.19
C ALA A 33 8.39 -3.92 -21.66
N ILE A 34 7.85 -3.03 -20.80
CA ILE A 34 7.78 -1.59 -21.08
C ILE A 34 9.20 -1.04 -21.24
N ALA A 35 10.12 -1.31 -20.30
CA ALA A 35 11.49 -0.80 -20.35
C ALA A 35 12.26 -1.23 -21.62
N LEU A 36 12.10 -2.47 -22.06
CA LEU A 36 12.76 -3.02 -23.26
C LEU A 36 12.09 -2.52 -24.56
N GLY A 37 10.77 -2.38 -24.57
CA GLY A 37 10.02 -1.85 -25.72
C GLY A 37 10.28 -0.37 -26.02
N CYS A 38 10.88 0.36 -25.07
CA CYS A 38 11.12 1.81 -25.16
C CYS A 38 12.07 2.27 -26.27
N ALA A 39 12.90 1.39 -26.84
CA ALA A 39 13.79 1.79 -27.94
C ALA A 39 13.01 2.27 -29.18
N ARG A 40 11.78 1.79 -29.36
CA ARG A 40 11.05 1.93 -30.64
C ARG A 40 10.00 3.04 -30.70
N SER A 41 9.46 3.54 -29.58
CA SER A 41 8.37 4.53 -29.61
C SER A 41 8.61 5.74 -28.71
N ALA A 42 8.19 6.93 -29.16
CA ALA A 42 8.29 8.17 -28.39
C ALA A 42 7.41 8.14 -27.13
N VAL A 43 6.24 7.50 -27.22
CA VAL A 43 5.29 7.35 -26.10
C VAL A 43 5.89 6.52 -24.97
N CYS A 44 6.54 5.39 -25.29
CA CYS A 44 7.17 4.55 -24.26
C CYS A 44 8.38 5.27 -23.62
N ARG A 45 9.14 6.08 -24.38
CA ARG A 45 10.21 6.92 -23.82
C ARG A 45 9.68 7.99 -22.86
N TRP A 46 8.52 8.58 -23.17
CA TRP A 46 7.85 9.53 -22.30
C TRP A 46 7.33 8.84 -21.02
N TYR A 47 6.73 7.65 -21.15
CA TYR A 47 6.23 6.86 -20.03
C TYR A 47 7.32 6.44 -19.04
N THR A 48 8.50 6.07 -19.56
CA THR A 48 9.69 5.74 -18.77
C THR A 48 10.58 6.94 -18.49
N GLY A 49 10.03 8.15 -18.59
CA GLY A 49 10.72 9.38 -18.27
C GLY A 49 10.64 9.71 -16.78
N VAL A 50 11.69 10.36 -16.27
CA VAL A 50 11.70 10.93 -14.91
C VAL A 50 10.52 11.88 -14.67
N PRO A 51 10.11 12.77 -15.61
CA PRO A 51 9.01 13.70 -15.35
C PRO A 51 7.69 13.02 -15.00
N LEU A 52 7.29 11.97 -15.75
CA LEU A 52 6.04 11.26 -15.49
C LEU A 52 6.08 10.55 -14.14
N ALA A 53 7.19 9.86 -13.82
CA ALA A 53 7.35 9.18 -12.55
C ALA A 53 7.22 10.17 -11.37
N VAL A 54 7.87 11.33 -11.45
CA VAL A 54 7.76 12.39 -10.44
C VAL A 54 6.33 12.92 -10.33
N THR A 55 5.66 13.19 -11.45
CA THR A 55 4.25 13.65 -11.45
C THR A 55 3.33 12.63 -10.78
N LEU A 56 3.52 11.33 -11.06
CA LEU A 56 2.73 10.26 -10.45
C LEU A 56 3.00 10.14 -8.95
N ILE A 57 4.26 10.24 -8.52
CA ILE A 57 4.63 10.25 -7.10
C ILE A 57 4.00 11.45 -6.38
N VAL A 58 4.05 12.65 -6.97
CA VAL A 58 3.43 13.85 -6.39
C VAL A 58 1.91 13.66 -6.27
N ALA A 59 1.25 13.17 -7.31
CA ALA A 59 -0.18 12.87 -7.27
C ALA A 59 -0.51 11.82 -6.18
N PHE A 60 0.33 10.79 -6.05
CA PHE A 60 0.19 9.77 -5.02
C PHE A 60 0.32 10.35 -3.61
N VAL A 61 1.33 11.20 -3.36
CA VAL A 61 1.52 11.88 -2.07
C VAL A 61 0.35 12.81 -1.76
N VAL A 62 -0.12 13.61 -2.71
CA VAL A 62 -1.30 14.48 -2.52
C VAL A 62 -2.52 13.66 -2.14
N THR A 63 -2.74 12.53 -2.80
CA THR A 63 -3.85 11.62 -2.47
C THR A 63 -3.69 11.05 -1.05
N GLY A 64 -2.46 10.70 -0.65
CA GLY A 64 -2.15 10.26 0.71
C GLY A 64 -2.41 11.34 1.78
N ILE A 65 -2.12 12.61 1.48
CA ILE A 65 -2.45 13.73 2.37
C ILE A 65 -3.96 13.87 2.52
N ILE A 66 -4.70 13.82 1.41
CA ILE A 66 -6.18 13.89 1.45
C ILE A 66 -6.74 12.73 2.29
N MET A 67 -6.20 11.52 2.11
CA MET A 67 -6.55 10.35 2.90
C MET A 67 -6.27 10.55 4.39
N GLY A 68 -5.14 11.15 4.75
CA GLY A 68 -4.78 11.43 6.15
C GLY A 68 -5.63 12.52 6.80
N LEU A 69 -6.16 13.46 6.02
CA LEU A 69 -7.03 14.54 6.49
C LEU A 69 -8.52 14.17 6.47
N THR A 70 -8.89 13.07 5.82
CA THR A 70 -10.28 12.60 5.70
C THR A 70 -10.50 11.42 6.64
N PRO A 71 -11.55 11.42 7.48
CA PRO A 71 -11.88 10.27 8.33
C PRO A 71 -12.01 8.99 7.49
N GLN A 72 -11.19 7.97 7.80
CA GLN A 72 -11.23 6.67 7.12
C GLN A 72 -12.10 5.70 7.93
N SER A 73 -13.13 5.12 7.29
CA SER A 73 -14.01 4.13 7.92
C SER A 73 -13.43 2.72 7.76
N THR A 74 -13.22 2.03 8.87
CA THR A 74 -12.80 0.61 8.88
C THR A 74 -13.97 -0.35 8.79
N ALA A 75 -15.16 0.08 9.22
CA ALA A 75 -16.40 -0.69 9.15
C ALA A 75 -17.18 -0.36 7.86
N ARG A 76 -17.65 -1.40 7.16
CA ARG A 76 -18.57 -1.24 6.03
C ARG A 76 -19.86 -0.60 6.58
N PRO A 77 -20.33 0.55 6.05
CA PRO A 77 -21.57 1.15 6.50
C PRO A 77 -22.71 0.14 6.33
N ALA A 78 -23.57 0.04 7.33
CA ALA A 78 -24.80 -0.74 7.22
C ALA A 78 -25.62 -0.27 6.00
N GLU A 79 -26.20 -1.21 5.28
CA GLU A 79 -27.03 -0.95 4.10
C GLU A 79 -28.17 0.03 4.45
N GLY A 80 -28.04 1.31 4.11
CA GLY A 80 -29.09 2.31 4.32
C GLY A 80 -28.61 3.76 4.44
N THR A 81 -27.39 4.01 4.92
CA THR A 81 -26.84 5.37 5.14
C THR A 81 -25.66 5.67 4.22
N MET A 82 -25.82 5.45 2.91
CA MET A 82 -24.77 5.81 1.94
C MET A 82 -24.69 7.33 1.75
N HIS A 83 -23.80 7.97 2.50
CA HIS A 83 -23.35 9.34 2.20
C HIS A 83 -22.70 9.39 0.81
N PHE A 84 -22.81 10.54 0.13
CA PHE A 84 -22.21 10.76 -1.20
C PHE A 84 -20.69 10.48 -1.21
N THR A 85 -20.02 10.76 -0.09
CA THR A 85 -18.60 10.47 0.15
C THR A 85 -18.28 8.98 0.08
N SER A 86 -19.16 8.12 0.60
CA SER A 86 -19.01 6.66 0.54
C SER A 86 -19.18 6.09 -0.87
N ARG A 87 -20.06 6.70 -1.69
CA ARG A 87 -20.20 6.29 -3.10
C ARG A 87 -18.98 6.65 -3.95
N LEU A 88 -18.30 7.74 -3.62
CA LEU A 88 -17.06 8.15 -4.27
C LEU A 88 -15.83 7.39 -3.74
N GLY A 89 -15.96 6.66 -2.63
CA GLY A 89 -14.85 5.93 -1.99
C GLY A 89 -13.90 6.85 -1.22
N LEU A 90 -14.34 8.04 -0.79
CA LEU A 90 -13.51 8.97 -0.02
C LEU A 90 -13.33 8.56 1.45
N ASP A 91 -14.26 7.75 1.97
CA ASP A 91 -14.20 7.16 3.31
C ASP A 91 -13.31 5.91 3.37
N ARG A 92 -13.04 5.27 2.23
CA ARG A 92 -12.17 4.09 2.08
C ARG A 92 -11.25 4.23 0.87
N MET A 93 -10.39 5.25 0.93
CA MET A 93 -9.61 5.68 -0.25
C MET A 93 -8.64 4.61 -0.75
N THR A 94 -8.04 3.81 0.13
CA THR A 94 -7.10 2.75 -0.29
C THR A 94 -7.76 1.67 -1.14
N ARG A 95 -9.05 1.40 -0.90
CA ARG A 95 -9.88 0.45 -1.67
C ARG A 95 -10.56 1.09 -2.87
N ALA A 96 -10.41 2.40 -3.06
CA ALA A 96 -11.02 3.08 -4.18
C ALA A 96 -10.19 2.86 -5.45
N TRP A 97 -10.85 2.50 -6.56
CA TRP A 97 -10.19 2.27 -7.85
C TRP A 97 -9.27 3.41 -8.33
N PRO A 98 -9.61 4.71 -8.16
CA PRO A 98 -8.68 5.79 -8.52
C PRO A 98 -7.33 5.69 -7.81
N PHE A 99 -7.34 5.34 -6.51
CA PHE A 99 -6.12 5.15 -5.73
C PHE A 99 -5.37 3.92 -6.21
N VAL A 100 -6.06 2.77 -6.37
CA VAL A 100 -5.47 1.52 -6.84
C VAL A 100 -4.81 1.69 -8.22
N LEU A 101 -5.49 2.36 -9.16
CA LEU A 101 -4.95 2.61 -10.50
C LEU A 101 -3.78 3.59 -10.48
N LEU A 102 -3.87 4.67 -9.70
CA LEU A 102 -2.77 5.62 -9.54
C LEU A 102 -1.54 4.92 -8.94
N TYR A 103 -1.75 4.11 -7.91
CA TYR A 103 -0.71 3.33 -7.26
C TYR A 103 -0.06 2.35 -8.23
N PHE A 104 -0.86 1.55 -8.94
CA PHE A 104 -0.40 0.59 -9.93
C PHE A 104 0.38 1.27 -11.06
N LEU A 105 -0.12 2.40 -11.57
CA LEU A 105 0.54 3.18 -12.62
C LEU A 105 1.87 3.77 -12.14
N THR A 106 1.92 4.25 -10.90
CA THR A 106 3.14 4.75 -10.25
C THR A 106 4.17 3.63 -10.15
N LEU A 107 3.75 2.45 -9.69
CA LEU A 107 4.61 1.28 -9.52
C LEU A 107 5.18 0.79 -10.87
N LEU A 108 4.36 0.76 -11.93
CA LEU A 108 4.81 0.39 -13.28
C LEU A 108 5.74 1.43 -13.90
N SER A 109 5.39 2.72 -13.83
CA SER A 109 6.21 3.79 -14.40
C SER A 109 7.57 3.88 -13.71
N LEU A 110 7.58 3.83 -12.36
CA LEU A 110 8.80 3.85 -11.57
C LEU A 110 9.64 2.58 -11.80
N GLY A 111 9.01 1.40 -11.85
CA GLY A 111 9.69 0.13 -12.13
C GLY A 111 10.32 0.10 -13.52
N ALA A 112 9.60 0.55 -14.54
CA ALA A 112 10.11 0.61 -15.91
C ALA A 112 11.26 1.64 -16.05
N LEU A 113 11.16 2.80 -15.39
CA LEU A 113 12.26 3.79 -15.33
C LEU A 113 13.50 3.20 -14.65
N PHE A 114 13.32 2.53 -13.51
CA PHE A 114 14.40 1.87 -12.78
C PHE A 114 15.09 0.80 -13.64
N ILE A 115 14.34 -0.14 -14.22
CA ILE A 115 14.88 -1.21 -15.08
C ILE A 115 15.62 -0.60 -16.27
N ARG A 116 15.03 0.39 -16.95
CA ARG A 116 15.66 1.03 -18.12
C ARG A 116 17.01 1.66 -17.81
N ARG A 117 17.14 2.33 -16.67
CA ARG A 117 18.42 2.89 -16.21
C ARG A 117 19.38 1.83 -15.70
N LEU A 118 18.89 0.73 -15.16
CA LEU A 118 19.70 -0.42 -14.76
C LEU A 118 20.35 -1.11 -15.97
N LEU A 119 19.66 -1.16 -17.12
CA LEU A 119 20.22 -1.70 -18.37
C LEU A 119 21.43 -0.89 -18.88
N HIS A 120 21.51 0.41 -18.56
CA HIS A 120 22.63 1.29 -18.91
C HIS A 120 23.35 1.72 -17.63
N PHE A 121 23.76 0.75 -16.82
CA PHE A 121 24.31 0.99 -15.49
C PHE A 121 25.58 1.85 -15.50
N GLN A 122 25.58 2.93 -14.71
CA GLN A 122 26.74 3.80 -14.51
C GLN A 122 27.04 3.94 -13.02
N ARG A 123 28.25 3.59 -12.57
CA ARG A 123 28.61 3.61 -11.13
C ARG A 123 28.53 5.00 -10.50
N SER A 124 28.68 6.07 -11.29
CA SER A 124 28.54 7.46 -10.84
C SER A 124 27.14 7.78 -10.30
N ASP A 125 26.12 7.08 -10.79
CA ASP A 125 24.71 7.37 -10.51
C ASP A 125 24.15 6.52 -9.36
N TYR A 126 25.00 6.00 -8.46
CA TYR A 126 24.59 5.10 -7.36
C TYR A 126 23.43 5.67 -6.52
N ALA A 127 23.44 6.97 -6.24
CA ALA A 127 22.39 7.65 -5.47
C ALA A 127 21.01 7.57 -6.18
N PHE A 128 21.00 7.68 -7.51
CA PHE A 128 19.79 7.51 -8.31
C PHE A 128 19.24 6.09 -8.15
N TYR A 129 20.09 5.08 -8.30
CA TYR A 129 19.68 3.68 -8.22
C TYR A 129 19.15 3.32 -6.84
N LEU A 130 19.85 3.71 -5.76
CA LEU A 130 19.42 3.40 -4.39
C LEU A 130 18.08 4.07 -4.06
N ASN A 131 17.88 5.32 -4.46
CA ASN A 131 16.62 6.02 -4.17
C ASN A 131 15.43 5.41 -4.95
N HIS A 132 15.58 5.18 -6.26
CA HIS A 132 14.48 4.64 -7.07
C HIS A 132 14.22 3.17 -6.79
N ALA A 133 15.27 2.37 -6.55
CA ALA A 133 15.12 0.98 -6.15
C ALA A 133 14.48 0.86 -4.76
N GLY A 134 14.94 1.68 -3.79
CA GLY A 134 14.37 1.71 -2.45
C GLY A 134 12.91 2.11 -2.45
N LEU A 135 12.55 3.19 -3.16
CA LEU A 135 11.17 3.62 -3.30
C LEU A 135 10.31 2.58 -4.02
N TRP A 136 10.81 2.01 -5.12
CA TRP A 136 10.08 0.99 -5.86
C TRP A 136 9.85 -0.26 -5.02
N LEU A 137 10.87 -0.74 -4.30
CA LEU A 137 10.78 -1.90 -3.41
C LEU A 137 9.82 -1.64 -2.24
N LEU A 138 9.90 -0.45 -1.64
CA LEU A 138 9.01 -0.03 -0.56
C LEU A 138 7.54 -0.08 -1.03
N LEU A 139 7.24 0.52 -2.18
CA LEU A 139 5.89 0.48 -2.73
C LEU A 139 5.51 -0.96 -3.09
N PHE A 140 6.32 -1.67 -3.87
CA PHE A 140 6.04 -3.04 -4.28
C PHE A 140 5.69 -3.95 -3.09
N ALA A 141 6.49 -3.92 -2.03
CA ALA A 141 6.26 -4.70 -0.82
C ALA A 141 5.03 -4.23 -0.03
N ALA A 142 4.84 -2.91 0.12
CA ALA A 142 3.69 -2.36 0.84
C ALA A 142 2.37 -2.73 0.16
N GLY A 143 2.30 -2.66 -1.17
CA GLY A 143 1.07 -2.94 -1.92
C GLY A 143 0.70 -4.42 -1.91
N LEU A 144 1.68 -5.29 -2.18
CA LEU A 144 1.43 -6.74 -2.29
C LEU A 144 1.39 -7.44 -0.94
N GLY A 145 2.14 -6.96 0.05
CA GLY A 145 2.17 -7.54 1.40
C GLY A 145 1.05 -7.05 2.32
N ALA A 146 0.35 -5.98 1.97
CA ALA A 146 -0.75 -5.46 2.80
C ALA A 146 -1.87 -6.47 3.04
N ALA A 147 -2.12 -7.37 2.08
CA ALA A 147 -3.16 -8.39 2.17
C ALA A 147 -2.81 -9.54 3.13
N ASP A 148 -1.52 -9.75 3.43
CA ASP A 148 -1.06 -10.80 4.34
C ASP A 148 -0.88 -10.30 5.78
N MET A 149 -1.15 -9.02 6.03
CA MET A 149 -1.02 -8.44 7.37
C MET A 149 -2.17 -8.92 8.27
N GLU A 150 -1.83 -9.72 9.29
CA GLU A 150 -2.77 -10.16 10.31
C GLU A 150 -2.67 -9.29 11.57
N ARG A 151 -3.81 -9.00 12.18
CA ARG A 151 -3.92 -8.20 13.40
C ARG A 151 -4.50 -9.03 14.52
N PHE A 152 -3.78 -9.07 15.65
CA PHE A 152 -4.19 -9.76 16.87
C PHE A 152 -4.31 -8.79 18.02
N LEU A 153 -5.27 -9.03 18.90
CA LEU A 153 -5.45 -8.30 20.15
C LEU A 153 -5.05 -9.22 21.31
N MET A 154 -3.99 -8.85 22.02
CA MET A 154 -3.53 -9.53 23.23
C MET A 154 -3.89 -8.65 24.43
N ARG A 155 -4.54 -9.23 25.45
CA ARG A 155 -4.77 -8.57 26.74
C ARG A 155 -3.70 -9.06 27.70
N VAL A 156 -2.94 -8.15 28.30
CA VAL A 156 -1.81 -8.48 29.18
C VAL A 156 -2.08 -7.85 30.54
N PRO A 157 -2.53 -8.63 31.55
CA PRO A 157 -2.61 -8.17 32.93
C PRO A 157 -1.21 -7.88 33.50
N GLU A 158 -1.13 -6.96 34.47
CA GLU A 158 0.13 -6.69 35.18
C GLU A 158 0.63 -7.93 35.93
N GLY A 159 1.93 -8.22 35.80
CA GLY A 159 2.59 -9.36 36.44
C GLY A 159 2.25 -10.74 35.85
N GLU A 160 1.47 -10.80 34.76
CA GLU A 160 1.15 -12.04 34.05
C GLU A 160 1.79 -12.09 32.67
N VAL A 161 2.40 -13.25 32.36
CA VAL A 161 2.93 -13.54 31.02
C VAL A 161 1.78 -14.02 30.14
N GLU A 162 1.49 -13.30 29.06
CA GLU A 162 0.45 -13.65 28.10
C GLU A 162 1.03 -13.93 26.71
N TRP A 163 0.54 -15.00 26.08
CA TRP A 163 0.87 -15.39 24.71
C TRP A 163 -0.39 -15.67 23.88
N ARG A 164 -1.57 -15.34 24.41
CA ARG A 164 -2.87 -15.58 23.78
C ARG A 164 -3.34 -14.31 23.08
N GLY A 165 -3.48 -14.37 21.77
CA GLY A 165 -4.06 -13.31 20.95
C GLY A 165 -5.46 -13.67 20.46
N THR A 166 -6.31 -12.67 20.30
CA THR A 166 -7.62 -12.79 19.66
C THR A 166 -7.55 -12.20 18.25
N ASP A 167 -7.98 -12.95 17.24
CA ASP A 167 -8.04 -12.45 15.86
C ASP A 167 -9.24 -11.51 15.61
N SER A 168 -9.32 -10.99 14.39
CA SER A 168 -10.44 -10.16 13.93
C SER A 168 -11.81 -10.87 13.93
N HIS A 169 -11.84 -12.19 14.03
CA HIS A 169 -13.04 -13.02 14.09
C HIS A 169 -13.40 -13.44 15.53
N GLY A 170 -12.67 -12.96 16.54
CA GLY A 170 -12.89 -13.30 17.94
C GLY A 170 -12.33 -14.67 18.35
N ARG A 171 -11.51 -15.31 17.51
CA ARG A 171 -10.89 -16.62 17.83
C ARG A 171 -9.62 -16.39 18.63
N VAL A 172 -9.50 -17.11 19.73
CA VAL A 172 -8.30 -17.10 20.57
C VAL A 172 -7.27 -18.08 19.99
N MET A 173 -6.03 -17.62 19.85
CA MET A 173 -4.91 -18.41 19.36
C MET A 173 -3.63 -18.10 20.12
N GLN A 174 -2.71 -19.06 20.12
CA GLN A 174 -1.39 -18.90 20.75
C GLN A 174 -0.45 -18.24 19.75
N LEU A 175 0.14 -17.12 20.16
CA LEU A 175 1.11 -16.37 19.36
C LEU A 175 2.53 -16.88 19.62
N PRO A 176 3.45 -16.76 18.64
CA PRO A 176 4.85 -17.17 18.78
C PRO A 176 5.68 -16.23 19.67
N ILE A 177 5.02 -15.29 20.37
CA ILE A 177 5.62 -14.31 21.25
C ILE A 177 4.81 -14.23 22.53
N ALA A 178 5.51 -14.10 23.66
CA ALA A 178 4.93 -13.86 24.98
C ALA A 178 5.31 -12.46 25.44
N ILE A 179 4.35 -11.75 26.05
CA ILE A 179 4.52 -10.39 26.56
C ILE A 179 4.07 -10.38 28.02
N GLU A 180 4.83 -9.69 28.87
CA GLU A 180 4.50 -9.46 30.28
C GLU A 180 4.49 -7.96 30.53
N LEU A 181 3.45 -7.48 31.20
CA LEU A 181 3.37 -6.09 31.66
C LEU A 181 3.92 -6.03 33.09
N TYR A 182 5.14 -5.54 33.24
CA TYR A 182 5.81 -5.46 34.55
C TYR A 182 5.19 -4.42 35.49
N ASP A 183 4.90 -3.24 34.96
CA ASP A 183 4.35 -2.11 35.70
C ASP A 183 3.61 -1.18 34.73
N PHE A 184 2.51 -0.57 35.17
CA PHE A 184 1.76 0.42 34.41
C PHE A 184 1.54 1.67 35.27
N SER A 185 2.23 2.74 34.90
CA SER A 185 2.03 4.07 35.48
C SER A 185 1.51 5.03 34.42
N MET A 186 0.48 5.79 34.78
CA MET A 186 -0.11 6.82 33.92
C MET A 186 -0.08 8.15 34.66
N GLU A 187 0.64 9.13 34.12
CA GLU A 187 0.63 10.50 34.62
C GLU A 187 -0.58 11.25 34.04
N GLU A 188 -1.43 11.80 34.90
CA GLU A 188 -2.56 12.63 34.49
C GLU A 188 -2.21 14.12 34.65
N TYR A 189 -2.35 14.90 33.58
CA TYR A 189 -2.17 16.35 33.63
C TYR A 189 -3.51 17.01 34.00
N PRO A 190 -3.55 17.89 35.02
CA PRO A 190 -4.77 18.60 35.38
C PRO A 190 -5.25 19.50 34.24
N PRO A 191 -6.58 19.63 34.03
CA PRO A 191 -7.11 20.56 33.03
C PRO A 191 -6.75 22.00 33.41
N SER A 192 -6.14 22.73 32.48
CA SER A 192 -5.82 24.16 32.60
C SER A 192 -7.02 25.06 32.35
#